data_AF-A0A3L7UEF5-F1
#
_entry.id   AF-A0A3L7UEF5-F1
#
_cell.length_a   1.000
_cell.length_b   1.000
_cell.length_c   1.000
_cell.angle_alpha   90.00
_cell.angle_beta   90.00
_cell.angle_gamma   90.00
#
_symmetry.space_group_name_H-M   'P 1'
#
loop_
_entity.id
_entity.type
_entity.pdbx_description
1 polymer ?
#
loop_
_entity_poly.entity_id
_entity_poly.type
_entity_poly.pdbx_seq_one_letter_code
_entity_poly.pdbx_strand_id
1 'polypeptide(L)'
;MAGHRSEARSRSQRAALRAGKTICHNVPTSSSHSATRTSDRGVTGQRGGNTVGSWGPGIFDNDAARDHLFEVTRELAEQINHALADAVSLKLAGKGTDAELAETFESVLPNIEIMCVLHESLGGGFLPEPESAAEWQSQFEQLDSGGSADRREVVRSTFERLCRLAQQCWEE
;
A
#
# COMPACT_ATOMS: atom_id res chain seq x y z
N MET A 1 26.14 29.80 -35.29
CA MET A 1 26.31 28.56 -34.49
C MET A 1 25.59 28.79 -33.16
N ALA A 2 24.35 28.31 -33.04
CA ALA A 2 23.97 27.02 -32.41
C ALA A 2 24.20 27.05 -30.88
N GLY A 3 23.22 26.84 -29.99
CA GLY A 3 21.84 26.44 -30.19
C GLY A 3 21.03 26.41 -28.89
N HIS A 4 19.71 26.38 -29.10
CA HIS A 4 18.62 25.92 -28.25
C HIS A 4 18.96 25.23 -26.91
N ARG A 5 18.43 25.76 -25.80
CA ARG A 5 18.06 25.00 -24.59
C ARG A 5 17.23 25.86 -23.62
N SER A 6 16.02 26.26 -24.00
CA SER A 6 15.11 26.95 -23.06
C SER A 6 13.61 26.77 -23.36
N GLU A 7 13.20 25.59 -23.84
CA GLU A 7 11.76 25.29 -24.06
C GLU A 7 11.27 23.97 -23.43
N ALA A 8 12.16 23.18 -22.80
CA ALA A 8 11.80 21.87 -22.27
C ALA A 8 11.06 21.89 -20.91
N ARG A 9 11.03 23.02 -20.20
CA ARG A 9 10.42 23.09 -18.85
C ARG A 9 8.92 23.43 -18.82
N SER A 10 8.30 23.72 -19.97
CA SER A 10 6.89 24.18 -20.01
C SER A 10 5.89 23.13 -20.51
N ARG A 11 6.34 21.90 -20.83
CA ARG A 11 5.45 20.81 -21.31
C ARG A 11 5.22 19.67 -20.31
N SER A 12 5.94 19.65 -19.18
CA SER A 12 5.82 18.55 -18.21
C SER A 12 4.63 18.70 -17.23
N GLN A 13 3.97 19.86 -17.20
CA GLN A 13 2.83 20.14 -16.29
C GLN A 13 1.44 19.88 -16.91
N ARG A 14 1.34 19.17 -18.04
CA ARG A 14 0.04 18.95 -18.73
C ARG A 14 -0.31 17.50 -19.10
N ALA A 15 0.42 16.51 -18.60
CA ALA A 15 0.15 15.09 -18.90
C ALA A 15 -0.44 14.27 -17.74
N ALA A 16 -0.69 14.87 -16.56
CA ALA A 16 -1.19 14.16 -15.37
C ALA A 16 -2.72 14.12 -15.23
N LEU A 17 -3.46 14.17 -16.35
CA LEU A 17 -4.92 14.07 -16.36
C LEU A 17 -5.36 13.28 -17.60
N ARG A 18 -5.14 11.96 -17.58
CA ARG A 18 -5.87 10.94 -18.37
C ARG A 18 -5.21 9.57 -18.17
N ALA A 19 -5.74 8.78 -17.24
CA ALA A 19 -5.91 7.33 -17.37
C ALA A 19 -6.61 6.77 -16.13
N GLY A 20 -7.79 7.29 -15.80
CA GLY A 20 -8.76 6.50 -15.05
C GLY A 20 -9.27 5.41 -15.98
N LYS A 21 -8.60 4.25 -15.97
CA LYS A 21 -9.05 3.06 -16.68
C LYS A 21 -9.40 2.01 -15.65
N THR A 22 -10.69 1.97 -15.35
CA THR A 22 -11.42 0.87 -14.75
C THR A 22 -10.93 -0.45 -15.36
N ILE A 23 -10.35 -1.33 -14.53
CA ILE A 23 -10.12 -2.72 -14.88
C ILE A 23 -10.95 -3.55 -13.89
N CYS A 24 -12.19 -3.80 -14.30
CA CYS A 24 -13.04 -4.84 -13.74
C CYS A 24 -13.05 -5.97 -14.76
N HIS A 25 -12.23 -7.01 -14.57
CA HIS A 25 -12.27 -8.28 -15.30
C HIS A 25 -11.74 -9.34 -14.32
N ASN A 26 -12.26 -10.56 -14.14
CA ASN A 26 -13.31 -11.32 -14.81
C ASN A 26 -13.58 -12.54 -13.90
N VAL A 27 -14.82 -12.79 -13.47
CA VAL A 27 -15.19 -14.07 -12.81
C VAL A 27 -15.92 -14.93 -13.84
N PRO A 28 -15.48 -16.18 -14.12
CA PRO A 28 -16.21 -17.06 -15.01
C PRO A 28 -17.33 -17.77 -14.22
N THR A 29 -18.58 -17.37 -14.41
CA THR A 29 -19.74 -18.15 -13.96
C THR A 29 -20.29 -19.00 -15.09
N SER A 30 -19.89 -20.27 -15.13
CA SER A 30 -20.71 -21.32 -15.74
C SER A 30 -21.60 -21.92 -14.65
N SER A 31 -22.90 -21.80 -14.80
CA SER A 31 -23.80 -22.94 -15.03
C SER A 31 -25.24 -22.55 -14.72
N SER A 32 -26.04 -22.55 -15.78
CA SER A 32 -27.49 -22.64 -15.84
C SER A 32 -28.07 -23.64 -14.83
N HIS A 33 -29.11 -23.23 -14.10
CA HIS A 33 -30.27 -24.07 -13.73
C HIS A 33 -31.52 -23.19 -13.63
N SER A 34 -32.51 -23.52 -14.46
CA SER A 34 -33.87 -22.97 -14.42
C SER A 34 -34.68 -23.64 -13.31
N ALA A 35 -35.48 -22.88 -12.54
CA ALA A 35 -36.58 -23.43 -11.77
C ALA A 35 -37.69 -22.39 -11.55
N THR A 36 -38.69 -22.49 -12.43
CA THR A 36 -40.15 -22.41 -12.17
C THR A 36 -40.71 -21.55 -11.03
N ARG A 37 -41.55 -20.63 -11.48
CA ARG A 37 -42.61 -19.89 -10.79
C ARG A 37 -43.73 -20.85 -10.32
N THR A 38 -44.11 -20.82 -9.05
CA THR A 38 -45.41 -21.32 -8.56
C THR A 38 -45.97 -20.38 -7.51
N SER A 39 -47.17 -19.87 -7.79
CA SER A 39 -48.07 -19.19 -6.86
C SER A 39 -48.89 -20.24 -6.14
N ASP A 40 -48.99 -20.21 -4.80
CA ASP A 40 -50.18 -20.72 -4.11
C ASP A 40 -50.40 -20.07 -2.73
N ARG A 41 -51.68 -20.12 -2.34
CA ARG A 41 -52.43 -19.36 -1.32
C ARG A 41 -51.98 -19.57 0.13
N GLY A 42 -52.32 -18.58 0.97
CA GLY A 42 -51.89 -18.48 2.37
C GLY A 42 -52.61 -19.35 3.38
N VAL A 43 -52.22 -19.20 4.66
CA VAL A 43 -52.98 -19.44 5.88
C VAL A 43 -52.23 -18.81 7.07
N THR A 44 -53.01 -18.37 8.04
CA THR A 44 -52.72 -17.69 9.30
C THR A 44 -51.89 -18.48 10.33
N GLY A 45 -51.07 -17.77 11.10
CA GLY A 45 -50.89 -18.00 12.55
C GLY A 45 -49.63 -18.74 13.02
N GLN A 46 -49.12 -18.27 14.18
CA GLN A 46 -48.04 -18.82 15.03
C GLN A 46 -46.60 -18.64 14.50
N ARG A 47 -45.55 -18.48 15.31
CA ARG A 47 -45.29 -18.18 16.73
C ARG A 47 -43.75 -18.09 16.81
N GLY A 48 -43.22 -17.29 17.72
CA GLY A 48 -41.79 -17.03 17.95
C GLY A 48 -40.80 -18.12 17.51
N GLY A 49 -40.00 -17.75 16.53
CA GLY A 49 -38.68 -18.30 16.30
C GLY A 49 -37.82 -17.11 15.90
N ASN A 50 -36.87 -16.71 16.73
CA ASN A 50 -35.84 -15.76 16.34
C ASN A 50 -35.03 -16.45 15.23
N THR A 51 -35.46 -16.32 13.98
CA THR A 51 -34.58 -16.53 12.83
C THR A 51 -33.44 -15.56 13.04
N VAL A 52 -32.32 -16.07 13.58
CA VAL A 52 -31.03 -15.41 13.47
C VAL A 52 -30.92 -15.05 12.00
N GLY A 53 -30.90 -13.74 11.70
CA GLY A 53 -30.85 -13.27 10.32
C GLY A 53 -29.71 -13.99 9.64
N SER A 54 -30.03 -14.87 8.67
CA SER A 54 -29.00 -15.50 7.88
C SER A 54 -28.38 -14.39 7.05
N TRP A 55 -27.10 -14.14 7.24
CA TRP A 55 -26.33 -13.25 6.38
C TRP A 55 -26.45 -13.80 4.96
N GLY A 56 -27.14 -13.06 4.09
CA GLY A 56 -27.32 -13.44 2.71
C GLY A 56 -25.98 -13.49 1.99
N PRO A 57 -25.80 -14.38 1.00
CA PRO A 57 -24.64 -14.33 0.11
C PRO A 57 -24.57 -12.92 -0.52
N GLY A 58 -23.42 -12.25 -0.42
CA GLY A 58 -23.27 -10.85 -0.84
C GLY A 58 -22.77 -9.87 0.23
N ILE A 59 -22.97 -10.12 1.52
CA ILE A 59 -22.59 -9.13 2.56
C ILE A 59 -21.07 -9.05 2.78
N PHE A 60 -20.36 -10.17 2.58
CA PHE A 60 -18.90 -10.24 2.63
C PHE A 60 -18.25 -10.18 1.23
N ASP A 61 -19.05 -9.99 0.17
CA ASP A 61 -18.54 -9.88 -1.20
C ASP A 61 -18.06 -8.45 -1.51
N ASN A 62 -18.22 -7.52 -0.57
CA ASN A 62 -17.58 -6.21 -0.63
C ASN A 62 -16.18 -6.32 -0.03
N ASP A 63 -15.16 -5.93 -0.78
CA ASP A 63 -13.75 -6.02 -0.41
C ASP A 63 -13.34 -4.96 0.64
N ALA A 64 -14.28 -4.56 1.51
CA ALA A 64 -14.10 -3.52 2.52
C ALA A 64 -12.94 -3.81 3.49
N ALA A 65 -12.63 -5.09 3.71
CA ALA A 65 -11.46 -5.49 4.49
C ALA A 65 -10.15 -5.13 3.76
N ARG A 66 -10.09 -5.32 2.44
CA ARG A 66 -8.94 -4.96 1.62
C ARG A 66 -8.82 -3.45 1.44
N ASP A 67 -9.93 -2.74 1.29
CA ASP A 67 -9.95 -1.27 1.28
C ASP A 67 -9.37 -0.72 2.60
N HIS A 68 -9.79 -1.28 3.73
CA HIS A 68 -9.25 -0.89 5.03
C HIS A 68 -7.75 -1.17 5.14
N LEU A 69 -7.29 -2.35 4.68
CA LEU A 69 -5.87 -2.68 4.65
C LEU A 69 -5.08 -1.72 3.76
N PHE A 70 -5.64 -1.31 2.63
CA PHE A 70 -5.02 -0.32 1.75
C PHE A 70 -4.82 1.02 2.49
N GLU A 71 -5.84 1.51 3.19
CA GLU A 71 -5.72 2.73 4.01
C GLU A 71 -4.67 2.59 5.11
N VAL A 72 -4.62 1.46 5.80
CA VAL A 72 -3.58 1.19 6.82
C VAL A 72 -2.19 1.24 6.20
N THR A 73 -1.97 0.58 5.06
CA THR A 73 -0.66 0.59 4.40
C THR A 73 -0.29 1.96 3.83
N ARG A 74 -1.27 2.75 3.41
CA ARG A 74 -1.06 4.13 2.98
C ARG A 74 -0.61 5.01 4.16
N GLU A 75 -1.26 4.87 5.31
CA GLU A 75 -0.87 5.60 6.53
C GLU A 75 0.56 5.22 6.97
N LEU A 76 0.91 3.93 6.94
CA LEU A 76 2.27 3.48 7.24
C LEU A 76 3.30 4.09 6.29
N ALA A 77 3.00 4.16 4.99
CA ALA A 77 3.85 4.81 3.99
C ALA A 77 4.00 6.33 4.22
N GLU A 78 2.92 7.01 4.58
CA GLU A 78 2.94 8.43 4.95
C GLU A 78 3.81 8.69 6.19
N GLN A 79 3.71 7.83 7.21
CA GLN A 79 4.55 7.91 8.41
C GLN A 79 6.04 7.72 8.08
N ILE A 80 6.38 6.78 7.20
CA ILE A 80 7.76 6.58 6.73
C ILE A 80 8.28 7.82 6.01
N ASN A 81 7.48 8.37 5.07
CA ASN A 81 7.82 9.59 4.34
C ASN A 81 8.10 10.75 5.28
N HIS A 82 7.21 11.00 6.25
CA HIS A 82 7.37 12.07 7.21
C HIS A 82 8.61 11.89 8.08
N ALA A 83 8.81 10.70 8.65
CA ALA A 83 9.95 10.40 9.50
C ALA A 83 11.30 10.61 8.77
N LEU A 84 11.43 10.10 7.55
CA LEU A 84 12.66 10.25 6.77
C LEU A 84 12.87 11.69 6.30
N ALA A 85 11.82 12.39 5.86
CA ALA A 85 11.92 13.79 5.45
C ALA A 85 12.33 14.71 6.62
N ASP A 86 11.79 14.48 7.81
CA ASP A 86 12.15 15.21 9.02
C ASP A 86 13.62 14.95 9.40
N ALA A 87 14.06 13.70 9.36
CA ALA A 87 15.45 13.33 9.65
C ALA A 87 16.45 13.95 8.64
N VAL A 88 16.13 13.93 7.34
CA VAL A 88 16.93 14.60 6.30
C VAL A 88 16.99 16.10 6.56
N SER A 89 15.86 16.72 6.91
CA SER A 89 15.78 18.15 7.21
C SER A 89 16.62 18.53 8.44
N LEU A 90 16.57 17.73 9.51
CA LEU A 90 17.37 17.90 10.71
C LEU A 90 18.87 17.78 10.43
N LYS A 91 19.26 16.78 9.61
CA LYS A 91 20.66 16.57 9.21
C LYS A 91 21.18 17.74 8.37
N LEU A 92 20.41 18.21 7.39
CA LEU A 92 20.78 19.36 6.55
C LEU A 92 20.86 20.67 7.34
N ALA A 93 20.04 20.84 8.37
CA ALA A 93 20.11 21.98 9.27
C ALA A 93 21.29 21.93 10.26
N GLY A 94 22.05 20.84 10.29
CA GLY A 94 23.11 20.60 11.28
C GLY A 94 22.58 20.48 12.72
N LYS A 95 21.30 20.11 12.88
CA LYS A 95 20.62 20.02 14.18
C LYS A 95 20.32 18.59 14.61
N GLY A 96 20.31 17.63 13.68
CA GLY A 96 20.06 16.23 13.97
C GLY A 96 21.23 15.61 14.73
N THR A 97 20.95 15.10 15.93
CA THR A 97 21.86 14.25 16.69
C THR A 97 21.79 12.81 16.18
N ASP A 98 22.85 12.02 16.39
CA ASP A 98 22.84 10.59 16.04
C ASP A 98 21.72 9.81 16.76
N ALA A 99 21.31 10.28 17.95
CA ALA A 99 20.21 9.68 18.71
C ALA A 99 18.84 9.91 18.05
N GLU A 100 18.55 11.12 17.60
CA GLU A 100 17.30 11.45 16.89
C GLU A 100 17.21 10.71 15.54
N LEU A 101 18.34 10.57 14.84
CA LEU A 101 18.41 9.75 13.63
C LEU A 101 18.18 8.27 13.93
N ALA A 102 18.71 7.76 15.05
CA ALA A 102 18.49 6.38 15.46
C ALA A 102 17.00 6.12 15.79
N GLU A 103 16.35 7.03 16.50
CA GLU A 103 14.92 6.98 16.84
C GLU A 103 14.04 7.00 15.58
N THR A 104 14.42 7.79 14.57
CA THR A 104 13.75 7.78 13.25
C THR A 104 13.77 6.38 12.64
N PHE A 105 14.91 5.69 12.68
CA PHE A 105 14.98 4.33 12.12
C PHE A 105 14.21 3.30 12.94
N GLU A 106 14.14 3.47 14.26
CA GLU A 106 13.34 2.61 15.13
C GLU A 106 11.83 2.74 14.86
N SER A 107 11.36 3.88 14.35
CA SER A 107 9.97 4.05 13.92
C SER A 107 9.69 3.61 12.48
N VAL A 108 10.65 3.79 11.56
CA VAL A 108 10.49 3.43 10.15
C VAL A 108 10.50 1.92 9.90
N LEU A 109 11.41 1.18 10.54
CA LEU A 109 11.59 -0.25 10.26
C LEU A 109 10.36 -1.12 10.55
N PRO A 110 9.65 -0.96 11.70
CA PRO A 110 8.45 -1.73 11.96
C PRO A 110 7.37 -1.50 10.90
N ASN A 111 7.21 -0.27 10.42
CA ASN A 111 6.22 0.06 9.39
C ASN A 111 6.53 -0.67 8.08
N ILE A 112 7.79 -0.68 7.66
CA ILE A 112 8.23 -1.43 6.47
C ILE A 112 7.97 -2.93 6.64
N GLU A 113 8.32 -3.49 7.80
CA GLU A 113 8.14 -4.92 8.07
C GLU A 113 6.66 -5.32 8.03
N ILE A 114 5.78 -4.50 8.63
CA ILE A 114 4.33 -4.72 8.58
C ILE A 114 3.83 -4.75 7.13
N MET A 115 4.25 -3.77 6.31
CA MET A 115 3.85 -3.72 4.89
C MET A 115 4.31 -4.96 4.11
N CYS A 116 5.56 -5.40 4.32
CA CYS A 116 6.10 -6.60 3.67
C CYS A 116 5.33 -7.85 4.08
N VAL A 117 5.09 -8.05 5.38
CA VAL A 117 4.36 -9.21 5.90
C VAL A 117 2.92 -9.24 5.40
N LEU A 118 2.23 -8.10 5.37
CA LEU A 118 0.87 -8.01 4.83
C LEU A 118 0.82 -8.40 3.35
N HIS A 119 1.75 -7.89 2.55
CA HIS A 119 1.84 -8.22 1.13
C HIS A 119 2.09 -9.71 0.89
N GLU A 120 3.06 -10.31 1.59
CA GLU A 120 3.39 -11.73 1.46
C GLU A 120 2.26 -12.65 1.95
N SER A 121 1.51 -12.24 2.96
CA SER A 121 0.46 -13.06 3.57
C SER A 121 -0.87 -13.01 2.81
N LEU A 122 -1.23 -11.86 2.25
CA LEU A 122 -2.55 -11.61 1.69
C LEU A 122 -2.55 -11.48 0.17
N GLY A 123 -1.36 -11.32 -0.44
CA GLY A 123 -1.17 -11.20 -1.88
C GLY A 123 -1.60 -9.84 -2.42
N GLY A 124 -0.62 -9.02 -2.81
CA GLY A 124 -0.74 -7.96 -3.83
C GLY A 124 -1.51 -6.68 -3.47
N GLY A 125 -0.95 -5.53 -3.88
CA GLY A 125 -1.67 -4.25 -4.02
C GLY A 125 -1.48 -3.21 -2.91
N PHE A 126 -0.63 -3.46 -1.91
CA PHE A 126 -0.50 -2.60 -0.72
C PHE A 126 0.90 -1.99 -0.53
N LEU A 127 1.81 -2.27 -1.46
CA LEU A 127 3.19 -1.78 -1.38
C LEU A 127 3.32 -0.43 -2.09
N PRO A 128 4.24 0.43 -1.62
CA PRO A 128 4.50 1.70 -2.28
C PRO A 128 5.04 1.47 -3.69
N GLU A 129 5.07 2.52 -4.50
CA GLU A 129 5.72 2.46 -5.79
C GLU A 129 7.21 2.11 -5.62
N PRO A 130 7.82 1.35 -6.55
CA PRO A 130 9.23 0.98 -6.48
C PRO A 130 10.17 2.19 -6.37
N GLU A 131 9.78 3.33 -6.97
CA GLU A 131 10.54 4.57 -6.87
C GLU A 131 10.56 5.14 -5.45
N SER A 132 9.43 5.11 -4.74
CA SER A 132 9.34 5.59 -3.36
C SER A 132 10.15 4.67 -2.43
N ALA A 133 10.07 3.35 -2.61
CA ALA A 133 10.86 2.41 -1.82
C ALA A 133 12.38 2.62 -2.01
N ALA A 134 12.82 2.85 -3.26
CA ALA A 134 14.21 3.14 -3.57
C ALA A 134 14.66 4.51 -3.02
N GLU A 135 13.78 5.51 -3.04
CA GLU A 135 14.05 6.81 -2.44
C GLU A 135 14.27 6.68 -0.92
N TRP A 136 13.40 5.95 -0.22
CA TRP A 136 13.55 5.72 1.22
C TRP A 136 14.86 5.02 1.56
N GLN A 137 15.25 4.01 0.78
CA GLN A 137 16.54 3.33 0.95
C GLN A 137 17.71 4.31 0.78
N SER A 138 17.67 5.16 -0.25
CA SER A 138 18.72 6.17 -0.49
C SER A 138 18.79 7.20 0.63
N GLN A 139 17.64 7.66 1.15
CA GLN A 139 17.58 8.56 2.29
C GLN A 139 18.19 7.90 3.54
N PHE A 140 17.87 6.63 3.80
CA PHE A 140 18.49 5.86 4.88
C PHE A 140 20.03 5.82 4.76
N GLU A 141 20.54 5.46 3.58
CA GLU A 141 21.98 5.36 3.34
C GLU A 141 22.71 6.70 3.53
N GLN A 142 22.06 7.81 3.20
CA GLN A 142 22.58 9.15 3.45
C GLN A 142 22.55 9.53 4.94
N LEU A 143 21.55 9.05 5.68
CA LEU A 143 21.35 9.37 7.09
C LEU A 143 22.25 8.54 8.02
N ASP A 144 22.44 7.24 7.78
CA ASP A 144 23.23 6.34 8.63
C ASP A 144 24.75 6.48 8.43
N SER A 145 25.35 7.45 9.13
CA SER A 145 26.80 7.72 9.11
C SER A 145 27.60 7.09 10.27
N GLY A 146 26.97 6.35 11.20
CA GLY A 146 27.64 5.98 12.46
C GLY A 146 27.17 4.71 13.17
N GLY A 147 26.18 3.98 12.66
CA GLY A 147 25.70 2.75 13.29
C GLY A 147 26.69 1.57 13.24
N SER A 148 26.50 0.59 14.14
CA SER A 148 27.15 -0.73 14.06
C SER A 148 26.89 -1.37 12.70
N ALA A 149 27.90 -2.07 12.16
CA ALA A 149 27.81 -2.75 10.87
C ALA A 149 26.63 -3.74 10.82
N ASP A 150 26.38 -4.47 11.91
CA ASP A 150 25.28 -5.44 12.00
C ASP A 150 23.91 -4.78 11.89
N ARG A 151 23.72 -3.63 12.57
CA ARG A 151 22.47 -2.86 12.49
C ARG A 151 22.24 -2.37 11.07
N ARG A 152 23.28 -1.80 10.45
CA ARG A 152 23.20 -1.31 9.07
C ARG A 152 22.80 -2.41 8.10
N GLU A 153 23.33 -3.61 8.28
CA GLU A 153 22.99 -4.76 7.44
C GLU A 153 21.53 -5.18 7.61
N VAL A 154 21.02 -5.24 8.85
CA VAL A 154 19.60 -5.54 9.10
C VAL A 154 18.73 -4.51 8.38
N VAL A 155 18.99 -3.21 8.57
CA VAL A 155 18.18 -2.16 7.91
C VAL A 155 18.25 -2.25 6.40
N ARG A 156 19.45 -2.40 5.84
CA ARG A 156 19.64 -2.57 4.40
C ARG A 156 18.83 -3.75 3.88
N SER A 157 18.93 -4.91 4.53
CA SER A 157 18.21 -6.12 4.11
C SER A 157 16.68 -5.93 4.16
N THR A 158 16.18 -5.14 5.13
CA THR A 158 14.75 -4.79 5.21
C THR A 158 14.32 -3.92 4.03
N PHE A 159 15.09 -2.89 3.68
CA PHE A 159 14.80 -2.06 2.50
C PHE A 159 14.94 -2.84 1.18
N GLU A 160 15.96 -3.69 1.05
CA GLU A 160 16.13 -4.53 -0.13
C GLU A 160 14.95 -5.49 -0.32
N ARG A 161 14.41 -6.06 0.77
CA ARG A 161 13.19 -6.86 0.74
C ARG A 161 12.00 -6.03 0.28
N LEU A 162 11.81 -4.83 0.81
CA LEU A 162 10.73 -3.93 0.39
C LEU A 162 10.83 -3.59 -1.11
N CYS A 163 12.01 -3.18 -1.59
CA CYS A 163 12.24 -2.82 -2.99
C CYS A 163 11.93 -4.00 -3.93
N ARG A 164 12.37 -5.20 -3.58
CA ARG A 164 12.09 -6.42 -4.35
C ARG A 164 10.59 -6.72 -4.41
N LEU A 165 9.89 -6.67 -3.28
CA LEU A 165 8.46 -6.94 -3.23
C LEU A 165 7.66 -5.84 -3.95
N ALA A 166 8.07 -4.57 -3.84
CA ALA A 166 7.45 -3.47 -4.56
C ALA A 166 7.59 -3.67 -6.09
N GLN A 167 8.76 -4.06 -6.59
CA GLN A 167 8.93 -4.35 -8.02
C GLN A 167 7.97 -5.45 -8.48
N GLN A 168 7.90 -6.57 -7.74
CA GLN A 168 6.99 -7.67 -8.05
C GLN A 168 5.52 -7.22 -8.04
N CYS A 169 5.13 -6.42 -7.04
CA CYS A 169 3.76 -5.95 -6.87
C CYS A 169 3.26 -5.04 -8.01
N TRP A 170 4.16 -4.34 -8.72
CA TRP A 170 3.81 -3.37 -9.76
C TRP A 170 4.10 -3.85 -11.19
N GLU A 171 4.77 -5.00 -11.34
CA GLU A 171 4.99 -5.68 -12.63
C GLU A 171 3.87 -6.68 -12.98
N GLU A 172 3.10 -7.13 -11.98
CA GLU A 172 1.93 -8.01 -12.09
C GLU A 172 0.65 -7.28 -12.56
#